data_AF-A0A117Q506-F1
#
_entry.id   AF-A0A117Q506-F1
#
_cell.length_a   1.000
_cell.length_b   1.000
_cell.length_c   1.000
_cell.angle_alpha   90.00
_cell.angle_beta   90.00
_cell.angle_gamma   90.00
#
_symmetry.space_group_name_H-M   'P 1'
#
loop_
_entity.id
_entity.type
_entity.pdbx_description
1 polymer ?
#
loop_
_entity_poly.entity_id
_entity_poly.type
_entity_poly.pdbx_seq_one_letter_code
_entity_poly.pdbx_strand_id
1 'polypeptide(L)'
;MSTHHDGPAGPSRRPVIRLPHEREIFARQRGLQDQIADRITAFAGSMAFVYVHIAWFTGWILVNEGLFGRSAVFDPFPFGLLTMIVSLEAIFLSTFVMISQNRQAARDNIRADLAFETTVRSETWSVHIGRALGLDPEEVEQQVRESVAQSRKRMDEQAGRSNG
;
A
#
# COMPACT_ATOMS: atom_id res chain seq x y z
N MET A 1 52.96 -31.68 -25.18
CA MET A 1 53.33 -30.25 -25.19
C MET A 1 52.06 -29.47 -25.47
N SER A 2 51.70 -28.59 -24.55
CA SER A 2 50.52 -27.71 -24.48
C SER A 2 50.21 -27.01 -25.83
N THR A 3 48.98 -26.58 -26.13
CA THR A 3 48.33 -25.44 -25.47
C THR A 3 46.81 -25.37 -25.70
N HIS A 4 46.11 -25.35 -24.56
CA HIS A 4 44.93 -24.55 -24.24
C HIS A 4 44.77 -23.28 -25.10
N HIS A 5 43.61 -23.07 -25.69
CA HIS A 5 43.18 -21.74 -26.15
C HIS A 5 41.82 -21.42 -25.53
N ASP A 6 41.86 -20.82 -24.34
CA ASP A 6 40.73 -20.12 -23.74
C ASP A 6 40.55 -18.79 -24.44
N GLY A 7 39.45 -18.67 -25.19
CA GLY A 7 38.93 -17.37 -25.62
C GLY A 7 38.20 -16.69 -24.46
N PRO A 8 38.31 -15.36 -24.27
CA PRO A 8 37.69 -14.68 -23.15
C PRO A 8 36.16 -14.79 -23.24
N ALA A 9 35.56 -15.32 -22.17
CA ALA A 9 34.11 -15.36 -21.99
C ALA A 9 33.52 -13.96 -22.21
N GLY A 10 32.72 -13.82 -23.27
CA GLY A 10 32.02 -12.56 -23.57
C GLY A 10 31.15 -12.13 -22.39
N PRO A 11 30.97 -10.82 -22.16
CA PRO A 11 30.31 -10.31 -20.97
C PRO A 11 28.91 -10.91 -20.87
N SER A 12 28.70 -11.69 -19.81
CA SER A 12 27.42 -12.28 -19.47
C SER A 12 26.41 -11.15 -19.35
N ARG A 13 25.54 -10.99 -20.36
CA ARG A 13 24.38 -10.11 -20.29
C ARG A 13 23.50 -10.66 -19.18
N ARG A 14 23.70 -10.15 -17.95
CA ARG A 14 22.75 -10.36 -16.87
C ARG A 14 21.40 -9.92 -17.42
N PRO A 15 20.38 -10.79 -17.48
CA PRO A 15 19.05 -10.34 -17.86
C PRO A 15 18.64 -9.32 -16.81
N VAL A 16 18.68 -8.04 -17.19
CA VAL A 16 18.13 -6.97 -16.36
C VAL A 16 16.63 -7.21 -16.43
N ILE A 17 16.09 -7.94 -15.45
CA ILE A 17 14.64 -8.09 -15.26
C ILE A 17 14.14 -6.71 -14.84
N ARG A 18 13.94 -5.84 -15.82
CA ARG A 18 13.10 -4.67 -15.65
C ARG A 18 11.70 -5.24 -15.54
N LEU A 19 11.05 -5.09 -14.38
CA LEU A 19 9.61 -5.29 -14.23
C LEU A 19 8.95 -3.92 -14.45
N PRO A 20 8.54 -3.55 -15.68
CA PRO A 20 7.91 -2.26 -15.94
C PRO A 20 6.39 -2.36 -15.72
N HIS A 21 5.87 -3.53 -15.33
CA HIS A 21 4.45 -3.87 -15.47
C HIS A 21 3.49 -3.04 -14.62
N GLU A 22 3.85 -2.64 -13.41
CA GLU A 22 2.93 -1.81 -12.61
C GLU A 22 2.60 -0.49 -13.31
N ARG A 23 3.60 0.17 -13.92
CA ARG A 23 3.38 1.50 -14.49
C ARG A 23 2.62 1.44 -15.82
N GLU A 24 2.84 0.42 -16.64
CA GLU A 24 2.23 0.31 -17.97
C GLU A 24 0.73 -0.05 -17.93
N ILE A 25 0.30 -0.88 -16.97
CA ILE A 25 -1.11 -1.28 -16.83
C ILE A 25 -1.98 -0.08 -16.40
N PHE A 26 -1.49 0.75 -15.49
CA PHE A 26 -2.24 1.92 -15.00
C PHE A 26 -2.05 3.21 -15.80
N ALA A 27 -1.09 3.27 -16.73
CA ALA A 27 -0.79 4.50 -17.47
C ALA A 27 -1.77 4.82 -18.62
N ARG A 28 -2.54 3.85 -19.11
CA ARG A 28 -3.23 3.99 -20.41
C ARG A 28 -4.55 4.77 -20.40
N GLN A 29 -5.07 5.22 -19.25
CA GLN A 29 -6.38 5.90 -19.21
C GLN A 29 -6.46 7.07 -18.22
N ARG A 30 -5.37 7.78 -17.92
CA ARG A 30 -5.43 8.91 -16.99
C ARG A 30 -6.03 10.17 -17.62
N GLY A 31 -7.35 10.30 -17.55
CA GLY A 31 -8.07 11.52 -17.90
C GLY A 31 -7.84 12.66 -16.89
N LEU A 32 -8.33 13.85 -17.20
CA LEU A 32 -8.30 15.02 -16.29
C LEU A 32 -9.07 14.75 -14.99
N GLN A 33 -10.14 13.96 -15.05
CA GLN A 33 -10.96 13.59 -13.90
C GLN A 33 -10.19 12.73 -12.89
N ASP A 34 -9.38 11.78 -13.36
CA ASP A 34 -8.55 10.94 -12.49
C ASP A 34 -7.49 11.75 -11.75
N GLN A 35 -6.90 12.77 -12.41
CA GLN A 35 -5.94 13.66 -11.76
C GLN A 35 -6.59 14.50 -10.66
N ILE A 36 -7.83 14.95 -10.87
CA ILE A 36 -8.59 15.68 -9.85
C ILE A 36 -8.96 14.74 -8.70
N ALA A 37 -9.44 13.53 -9.01
CA ALA A 37 -9.74 12.51 -8.01
C ALA A 37 -8.50 12.16 -7.17
N ASP A 38 -7.34 11.97 -7.79
CA ASP A 38 -6.06 11.71 -7.10
C ASP A 38 -5.71 12.81 -6.10
N ARG A 39 -5.89 14.07 -6.48
CA ARG A 39 -5.62 15.21 -5.60
C ARG A 39 -6.60 15.29 -4.44
N ILE A 40 -7.89 15.09 -4.70
CA ILE A 40 -8.94 15.09 -3.67
C ILE A 40 -8.69 13.95 -2.68
N THR A 41 -8.40 12.75 -3.18
CA THR A 41 -8.02 11.60 -2.36
C THR A 41 -6.81 11.88 -1.47
N ALA A 42 -5.74 12.44 -2.05
CA ALA A 42 -4.53 12.75 -1.30
C ALA A 42 -4.78 13.82 -0.21
N PHE A 43 -5.65 14.80 -0.51
CA PHE A 43 -6.03 15.84 0.45
C PHE A 43 -6.93 15.28 1.56
N ALA A 44 -7.96 14.51 1.22
CA ALA A 44 -8.89 13.90 2.18
C ALA A 44 -8.21 12.91 3.13
N GLY A 45 -7.14 12.24 2.69
CA GLY A 45 -6.32 11.36 3.54
C GLY A 45 -5.26 12.07 4.39
N SER A 46 -5.19 13.41 4.36
CA SER A 46 -4.13 14.19 5.03
C SER A 46 -4.61 14.87 6.31
N MET A 47 -3.72 15.04 7.29
CA MET A 47 -3.99 15.83 8.50
C MET A 47 -4.27 17.31 8.20
N ALA A 48 -3.79 17.83 7.07
CA ALA A 48 -4.06 19.20 6.64
C ALA A 48 -5.56 19.47 6.47
N PHE A 49 -6.32 18.48 5.98
CA PHE A 49 -7.78 18.56 5.83
C PHE A 49 -8.48 18.86 7.16
N VAL A 50 -8.07 18.13 8.21
CA VAL A 50 -8.64 18.27 9.56
C VAL A 50 -8.38 19.66 10.12
N TYR A 51 -7.16 20.19 9.99
CA TYR A 51 -6.84 21.53 10.48
C TYR A 51 -7.62 22.63 9.75
N VAL A 52 -7.79 22.51 8.43
CA VAL A 52 -8.61 23.45 7.64
C VAL A 52 -10.06 23.44 8.11
N HIS A 53 -10.64 22.27 8.38
CA HIS A 53 -12.01 22.14 8.87
C HIS A 53 -12.19 22.74 10.27
N ILE A 54 -11.25 22.46 11.18
CA ILE A 54 -11.28 23.06 12.52
C ILE A 54 -11.22 24.59 12.43
N ALA A 55 -10.28 25.13 11.66
CA ALA A 55 -10.15 26.58 11.48
C ALA A 55 -11.41 27.20 10.84
N TRP A 56 -11.99 26.54 9.84
CA TRP A 56 -13.23 26.95 9.19
C TRP A 56 -14.41 26.96 10.16
N PHE A 57 -14.62 25.88 10.92
CA PHE A 57 -15.71 25.80 11.90
C PHE A 57 -15.55 26.79 13.03
N THR A 58 -14.35 26.94 13.58
CA THR A 58 -14.06 27.95 14.59
C THR A 58 -14.33 29.35 14.04
N GLY A 59 -13.88 29.65 12.82
CA GLY A 59 -14.16 30.93 12.16
C GLY A 59 -15.66 31.18 11.96
N TRP A 60 -16.41 30.18 11.51
CA TRP A 60 -17.85 30.28 11.31
C TRP A 60 -18.60 30.56 12.61
N ILE A 61 -18.28 29.82 13.67
CA ILE A 61 -18.89 29.99 14.99
C ILE A 61 -18.59 31.39 15.52
N LEU A 62 -17.33 31.85 15.48
CA LEU A 62 -16.96 33.19 15.94
C LEU A 62 -17.69 34.30 15.19
N VAL A 63 -17.86 34.18 13.87
CA VAL A 63 -18.62 35.15 13.08
C VAL A 63 -20.10 35.16 13.49
N ASN A 64 -20.71 33.99 13.66
CA ASN A 64 -22.14 33.87 13.97
C ASN A 64 -22.49 34.10 15.46
N GLU A 65 -21.53 34.00 16.38
CA GLU A 65 -21.69 34.44 17.79
C GLU A 65 -21.74 35.97 17.93
N GLY A 66 -21.62 36.71 16.82
CA GLY A 66 -21.80 38.16 16.81
C GLY A 66 -20.53 38.93 17.16
N LEU A 67 -19.35 38.32 17.03
CA LEU A 67 -18.05 38.99 17.19
C LEU A 67 -17.88 40.18 16.23
N PHE A 68 -18.59 40.17 15.09
CA PHE A 68 -18.65 41.25 14.09
C PHE A 68 -19.98 42.04 14.09
N GLY A 69 -20.83 41.86 15.11
CA GLY A 69 -22.09 42.60 15.31
C GLY A 69 -23.36 41.82 14.98
N ARG A 70 -24.49 42.20 15.60
CA ARG A 70 -25.82 41.54 15.47
C ARG A 70 -26.39 41.51 14.04
N SER A 71 -25.84 42.31 13.13
CA SER A 71 -26.21 42.32 11.70
C SER A 71 -25.53 41.21 10.88
N ALA A 72 -24.49 40.56 11.42
CA ALA A 72 -23.72 39.52 10.74
C ALA A 72 -24.11 38.09 11.16
N VAL A 73 -25.11 37.95 12.05
CA VAL A 73 -25.64 36.65 12.48
C VAL A 73 -26.52 36.11 11.35
N PHE A 74 -25.96 35.22 10.54
CA PHE A 74 -26.64 34.61 9.39
C PHE A 74 -27.14 33.20 9.70
N ASP A 75 -26.45 32.47 10.58
CA ASP A 75 -26.76 31.10 11.00
C ASP A 75 -26.84 31.04 12.54
N PRO A 76 -28.00 31.35 13.14
CA PRO A 76 -28.19 31.28 14.59
C PRO A 76 -28.03 29.85 15.11
N PHE A 77 -27.58 29.72 16.36
CA PHE A 77 -27.58 28.42 17.06
C PHE A 77 -28.99 27.79 16.97
N PRO A 78 -29.15 26.57 16.45
CA PRO A 78 -28.18 25.45 16.38
C PRO A 78 -27.37 25.29 15.06
N PHE A 79 -27.09 26.36 14.29
CA PHE A 79 -26.28 26.34 13.06
C PHE A 79 -26.81 25.39 11.97
N GLY A 80 -28.05 25.62 11.53
CA GLY A 80 -28.72 24.77 10.56
C GLY A 80 -28.04 24.76 9.19
N LEU A 81 -27.53 25.91 8.73
CA LEU A 81 -26.90 26.02 7.42
C LEU A 81 -25.53 25.34 7.39
N LEU A 82 -24.71 25.55 8.43
CA LEU A 82 -23.44 24.84 8.59
C LEU A 82 -23.68 23.33 8.57
N THR A 83 -24.63 22.83 9.37
CA THR A 83 -24.92 21.40 9.47
C THR A 83 -25.36 20.81 8.13
N MET A 84 -26.18 21.54 7.36
CA MET A 84 -26.62 21.12 6.04
C MET A 84 -25.45 21.02 5.04
N ILE A 85 -24.59 22.05 4.99
CA ILE A 85 -23.43 22.08 4.09
C ILE A 85 -22.45 20.95 4.45
N VAL A 86 -22.13 20.79 5.73
CA VAL A 86 -21.21 19.74 6.21
C VAL A 86 -21.75 18.35 5.91
N SER A 87 -23.05 18.13 6.08
CA SER A 87 -23.67 16.83 5.76
C SER A 87 -23.54 16.48 4.28
N LEU A 88 -23.74 17.48 3.40
CA LEU A 88 -23.55 17.29 1.95
C LEU A 88 -22.07 17.04 1.61
N GLU A 89 -21.16 17.81 2.20
CA GLU A 89 -19.72 17.65 2.03
C GLU A 89 -19.24 16.25 2.47
N ALA A 90 -19.75 15.75 3.60
CA ALA A 90 -19.42 14.42 4.12
C ALA A 90 -19.84 13.30 3.15
N ILE A 91 -20.98 13.42 2.46
CA ILE A 91 -21.41 12.46 1.44
C ILE A 91 -20.43 12.43 0.27
N PHE A 92 -20.01 13.60 -0.22
CA PHE A 92 -19.01 13.69 -1.29
C PHE A 92 -17.67 13.11 -0.85
N LEU A 93 -17.21 13.46 0.35
CA LEU A 93 -15.94 12.96 0.90
C LEU A 93 -15.95 11.44 1.05
N SER A 94 -17.02 10.87 1.61
CA SER A 94 -17.20 9.42 1.74
C SER A 94 -17.14 8.73 0.37
N THR A 95 -17.80 9.32 -0.63
CA THR A 95 -17.77 8.79 -2.01
C THR A 95 -16.36 8.83 -2.61
N PHE A 96 -15.62 9.93 -2.44
CA PHE A 96 -14.24 10.03 -2.91
C PHE A 96 -13.30 9.06 -2.19
N VAL A 97 -13.47 8.89 -0.88
CA VAL A 97 -12.71 7.91 -0.09
C VAL A 97 -13.02 6.50 -0.58
N MET A 98 -14.28 6.16 -0.85
CA MET A 98 -14.67 4.85 -1.38
C MET A 98 -14.05 4.57 -2.76
N ILE A 99 -14.08 5.56 -3.67
CA ILE A 99 -13.44 5.44 -4.98
C ILE A 99 -11.93 5.22 -4.82
N SER A 100 -11.28 5.97 -3.93
CA SER A 100 -9.85 5.78 -3.62
C SER A 100 -9.56 4.39 -3.10
N GLN A 101 -10.34 3.91 -2.14
CA GLN A 101 -10.19 2.60 -1.52
C GLN A 101 -10.38 1.48 -2.56
N ASN A 102 -11.41 1.57 -3.41
CA ASN A 102 -11.64 0.59 -4.47
C ASN A 102 -10.45 0.52 -5.45
N ARG A 103 -9.88 1.67 -5.79
CA ARG A 103 -8.70 1.75 -6.67
C ARG A 103 -7.42 1.25 -6.00
N GLN A 104 -7.24 1.52 -4.71
CA GLN A 104 -6.15 0.97 -3.90
C GLN A 104 -6.26 -0.56 -3.85
N ALA A 105 -7.45 -1.10 -3.59
CA ALA A 105 -7.71 -2.54 -3.57
C ALA A 105 -7.41 -3.19 -4.93
N ALA A 106 -7.80 -2.56 -6.04
CA ALA A 106 -7.46 -3.06 -7.38
C ALA A 106 -5.93 -3.12 -7.63
N ARG A 107 -5.17 -2.12 -7.14
CA ARG A 107 -3.71 -2.11 -7.22
C ARG A 107 -3.09 -3.19 -6.33
N ASP A 108 -3.62 -3.36 -5.12
CA ASP A 108 -3.13 -4.35 -4.18
C ASP A 108 -3.39 -5.78 -4.66
N ASN A 109 -4.52 -6.02 -5.36
CA ASN A 109 -4.79 -7.30 -6.01
C ASN A 109 -3.75 -7.61 -7.11
N ILE A 110 -3.48 -6.67 -8.02
CA ILE A 110 -2.47 -6.86 -9.08
C ILE A 110 -1.08 -7.10 -8.47
N ARG A 111 -0.74 -6.39 -7.40
CA ARG A 111 0.51 -6.61 -6.66
C ARG A 111 0.59 -8.00 -6.05
N ALA A 112 -0.50 -8.49 -5.47
CA ALA A 112 -0.57 -9.82 -4.91
C ALA A 112 -0.36 -10.89 -6.00
N ASP A 113 -0.98 -10.73 -7.17
CA ASP A 113 -0.82 -11.65 -8.30
C ASP A 113 0.65 -11.70 -8.79
N LEU A 114 1.28 -10.53 -8.95
CA LEU A 114 2.69 -10.45 -9.36
C LEU A 114 3.64 -11.02 -8.30
N ALA A 115 3.36 -10.78 -7.02
CA ALA A 115 4.13 -11.34 -5.91
C ALA A 115 4.00 -12.86 -5.87
N PHE A 116 2.80 -13.39 -6.12
CA PHE A 116 2.55 -14.83 -6.23
C PHE A 116 3.36 -15.45 -7.38
N GLU A 117 3.30 -14.86 -8.59
CA GLU A 117 4.06 -15.35 -9.74
C GLU A 117 5.57 -15.34 -9.47
N THR A 118 6.08 -14.28 -8.86
CA THR A 118 7.49 -14.16 -8.49
C THR A 118 7.90 -15.23 -7.47
N THR A 119 7.05 -15.49 -6.48
CA THR A 119 7.28 -16.52 -5.46
C THR A 119 7.35 -17.91 -6.09
N VAL A 120 6.34 -18.29 -6.87
CA VAL A 120 6.29 -19.60 -7.56
C VAL A 120 7.48 -19.78 -8.49
N ARG A 121 7.85 -18.73 -9.23
CA ARG A 121 9.04 -18.73 -10.08
C ARG A 121 10.31 -18.96 -9.25
N SER A 122 10.50 -18.21 -8.18
CA SER A 122 11.68 -18.34 -7.30
C SER A 122 11.79 -19.74 -6.70
N GLU A 123 10.68 -20.31 -6.26
CA GLU A 123 10.61 -21.67 -5.74
C GLU A 123 11.00 -22.69 -6.82
N THR A 124 10.43 -22.58 -8.02
CA THR A 124 10.73 -23.48 -9.16
C THR A 124 12.21 -23.46 -9.52
N TRP A 125 12.83 -22.27 -9.57
CA TRP A 125 14.27 -22.13 -9.81
C TRP A 125 15.10 -22.73 -8.68
N SER A 126 14.69 -22.54 -7.43
CA SER A 126 15.38 -23.09 -6.25
C SER A 126 15.38 -24.62 -6.27
N VAL A 127 14.24 -25.23 -6.58
CA VAL A 127 14.13 -26.70 -6.73
C VAL A 127 14.99 -27.20 -7.89
N HIS A 128 15.00 -26.50 -9.03
CA HIS A 128 15.84 -26.88 -10.17
C HIS A 128 17.34 -26.83 -9.84
N ILE A 129 17.79 -25.75 -9.17
CA ILE A 129 19.18 -25.61 -8.75
C ILE A 129 19.53 -26.68 -7.71
N GLY A 130 18.64 -26.95 -6.75
CA GLY A 130 18.83 -28.02 -5.76
C GLY A 130 19.02 -29.38 -6.41
N ARG A 131 18.14 -29.76 -7.34
CA ARG A 131 18.27 -31.01 -8.10
C ARG A 131 19.54 -31.06 -8.94
N ALA A 132 19.93 -29.97 -9.58
CA ALA A 132 21.16 -29.89 -10.37
C ALA A 132 22.43 -30.07 -9.50
N LEU A 133 22.35 -29.72 -8.21
CA LEU A 133 23.41 -29.93 -7.22
C LEU A 133 23.31 -31.30 -6.51
N GLY A 134 22.31 -32.13 -6.84
CA GLY A 134 22.08 -33.44 -6.22
C GLY A 134 21.40 -33.38 -4.85
N LEU A 135 20.80 -32.24 -4.48
CA LEU A 135 19.99 -32.14 -3.26
C LEU A 135 18.61 -32.77 -3.51
N ASP A 136 18.18 -33.65 -2.60
CA ASP A 136 16.84 -34.23 -2.61
C ASP A 136 15.83 -33.25 -1.99
N PRO A 137 14.78 -32.82 -2.74
CA PRO A 137 13.76 -31.91 -2.22
C PRO A 137 13.08 -32.39 -0.93
N GLU A 138 12.87 -33.70 -0.78
CA GLU A 138 12.21 -34.29 0.40
C GLU A 138 13.05 -34.08 1.68
N GLU A 139 14.38 -34.23 1.56
CA GLU A 139 15.31 -34.06 2.68
C GLU A 139 15.38 -32.60 3.14
N VAL A 140 15.38 -31.67 2.18
CA VAL A 140 15.33 -30.23 2.47
C VAL A 140 14.01 -29.86 3.14
N GLU A 141 12.87 -30.37 2.66
CA GLU A 141 11.56 -30.10 3.25
C GLU A 141 11.46 -30.65 4.69
N GLN A 142 12.02 -31.85 4.93
CA GLN A 142 12.09 -32.42 6.26
C GLN A 142 12.94 -31.56 7.21
N GLN A 143 14.11 -31.11 6.76
CA GLN A 143 14.98 -30.22 7.54
C GLN A 143 14.31 -28.88 7.86
N VAL A 144 13.55 -28.31 6.92
CA VAL A 144 12.77 -27.08 7.14
C VAL A 144 11.68 -27.32 8.17
N ARG A 145 10.90 -28.41 8.06
CA ARG A 145 9.86 -28.75 9.05
C ARG A 145 10.42 -28.87 10.47
N GLU A 146 11.55 -29.56 10.61
CA GLU A 146 12.21 -29.73 11.90
C GLU A 146 12.70 -28.39 12.46
N SER A 147 13.33 -27.55 11.62
CA SER A 147 13.82 -26.22 12.03
C SER A 147 12.68 -25.29 12.46
N VAL A 148 11.55 -25.31 11.74
CA VAL A 148 10.35 -24.54 12.10
C VAL A 148 9.74 -25.05 13.41
N ALA A 149 9.62 -26.36 13.59
CA ALA A 149 9.10 -26.96 14.81
C ALA A 149 9.98 -26.62 16.03
N GLN A 150 11.30 -26.66 15.87
CA GLN A 150 12.24 -26.25 16.92
C GLN A 150 12.12 -24.75 17.24
N SER A 151 12.02 -23.90 16.22
CA SER A 151 11.89 -22.45 16.41
C SER A 151 10.59 -22.11 17.15
N ARG A 152 9.49 -22.79 16.81
CA ARG A 152 8.20 -22.62 17.48
C ARG A 152 8.26 -23.01 18.95
N LYS A 153 8.85 -24.17 19.27
CA LYS A 153 9.10 -24.60 20.66
C LYS A 153 9.93 -23.59 21.44
N ARG A 154 11.01 -23.06 20.84
CA ARG A 154 11.84 -22.02 21.48
C ARG A 154 11.04 -20.75 21.77
N MET A 155 10.18 -20.31 20.86
CA MET A 155 9.32 -19.13 21.09
C MET A 155 8.32 -19.38 22.23
N ASP A 156 7.71 -20.55 22.28
CA ASP A 156 6.76 -20.92 23.34
C ASP A 156 7.44 -20.96 24.72
N GLU A 157 8.66 -21.51 24.80
CA GLU A 157 9.48 -21.51 26.02
C GLU A 157 9.90 -20.09 26.46
N GLN A 158 10.16 -19.19 25.50
CA GLN A 158 10.57 -17.81 25.78
C GLN A 158 9.37 -16.96 26.23
N ALA A 159 8.21 -17.15 25.61
CA ALA A 159 6.95 -16.52 26.02
C ALA A 159 6.51 -16.99 27.40
N GLY A 160 6.64 -18.29 27.71
CA GLY A 160 6.33 -18.84 29.02
C GLY A 160 7.24 -18.32 30.14
N ARG A 161 8.52 -18.09 29.85
CA ARG A 161 9.50 -17.52 30.80
C ARG A 161 9.31 -16.03 31.10
N SER A 162 8.59 -15.30 30.23
CA SER A 162 8.32 -13.86 30.43
C SER A 162 7.07 -13.58 31.26
N ASN A 163 6.21 -14.60 31.49
CA ASN A 163 4.90 -14.47 32.12
C ASN A 163 4.81 -15.16 33.50
N GLY A 164 5.95 -15.57 34.07
CA GLY A 164 6.08 -16.11 35.43
C GLY A 164 7.22 -15.43 36.16
#